data_AF-A0A944KZQ0-F1
#
_entry.id   AF-A0A944KZQ0-F1
#
_cell.length_a   1.000
_cell.length_b   1.000
_cell.length_c   1.000
_cell.angle_alpha   90.00
_cell.angle_beta   90.00
_cell.angle_gamma   90.00
#
_symmetry.space_group_name_H-M   'P 1'
#
loop_
_entity.id
_entity.type
_entity.pdbx_description
1 polymer ?
#
loop_
_entity_poly.entity_id
_entity_poly.type
_entity_poly.pdbx_seq_one_letter_code
_entity_poly.pdbx_strand_id
1 'polypeptide(L)'
;MGRQIRRVPLDFDWPLNKVWEGFLMPDRFDEEKCPDCKSGYSPQAQNLYDLWYGKLPFDPASTGSTPWRNDSPAVRAFAERNVGNAPDYYGTGEAAIVREAQRLANLFNGQWSHHLSQDDVDALVAAGRLHDFTHTWSREDGWQKKEPPVTPTAEQVNGWSIGGFGHDGINASVVIRARCEREGIDDTCPTCQGHSGIEKHEGQRAEAEAWEPTDPPTGDGWQLWETVSEGSPISPVYATADDLAAWMSDPARGDHWVPQEVAAKFIADGWAPTGVLSAKTHGLVSGVEWVGTQDDD
;
A
#
# COMPACT_ATOMS: atom_id res chain seq x y z
N MET A 1 -11.81 5.11 3.04
CA MET A 1 -11.94 3.85 3.81
C MET A 1 -12.53 4.17 5.17
N GLY A 2 -13.66 3.55 5.52
CA GLY A 2 -14.46 3.96 6.68
C GLY A 2 -15.82 3.26 6.78
N ARG A 3 -16.66 3.76 7.68
CA ARG A 3 -18.08 3.38 7.85
C ARG A 3 -18.97 4.50 7.33
N GLN A 4 -20.14 4.18 6.82
CA GLN A 4 -21.10 5.18 6.36
C GLN A 4 -22.54 4.73 6.57
N ILE A 5 -23.44 5.69 6.73
CA ILE A 5 -24.87 5.43 6.77
C ILE A 5 -25.41 5.55 5.35
N ARG A 6 -26.16 4.52 4.91
CA ARG A 6 -26.95 4.59 3.70
C ARG A 6 -28.43 4.50 4.02
N ARG A 7 -29.22 5.14 3.14
CA ARG A 7 -30.68 5.08 3.17
C ARG A 7 -31.16 4.14 2.07
N VAL A 8 -31.77 3.02 2.45
CA VAL A 8 -32.17 1.91 1.54
C VAL A 8 -33.63 1.52 1.78
N PRO A 9 -34.31 0.83 0.85
CA PRO A 9 -35.67 0.31 1.08
C PRO A 9 -35.76 -0.53 2.37
N LEU A 10 -36.89 -0.46 3.07
CA LEU A 10 -37.09 -1.22 4.32
C LEU A 10 -37.06 -2.74 4.10
N ASP A 11 -37.38 -3.17 2.89
CA ASP A 11 -37.34 -4.55 2.41
C ASP A 11 -36.03 -4.87 1.65
N PHE A 12 -35.02 -4.01 1.73
CA PHE A 12 -33.72 -4.25 1.11
C PHE A 12 -33.03 -5.45 1.78
N ASP A 13 -33.00 -6.57 1.05
CA ASP A 13 -32.51 -7.87 1.51
C ASP A 13 -31.21 -8.23 0.78
N TRP A 14 -30.14 -7.50 1.08
CA TRP A 14 -28.79 -7.86 0.63
C TRP A 14 -28.02 -8.57 1.76
N PRO A 15 -27.28 -9.65 1.47
CA PRO A 15 -26.55 -10.37 2.51
C PRO A 15 -25.52 -9.48 3.23
N LEU A 16 -25.49 -9.57 4.56
CA LEU A 16 -24.53 -8.81 5.36
C LEU A 16 -23.09 -9.23 5.05
N ASN A 17 -22.18 -8.25 5.06
CA ASN A 17 -20.76 -8.42 4.76
C ASN A 17 -20.49 -8.99 3.35
N LYS A 18 -21.44 -8.82 2.42
CA LYS A 18 -21.24 -9.07 1.00
C LYS A 18 -21.20 -7.76 0.25
N VAL A 19 -20.17 -7.58 -0.57
CA VAL A 19 -20.03 -6.40 -1.43
C VAL A 19 -21.27 -6.26 -2.29
N TRP A 20 -21.79 -5.04 -2.41
CA TRP A 20 -22.89 -4.75 -3.31
C TRP A 20 -22.46 -4.94 -4.77
N GLU A 21 -23.21 -5.72 -5.54
CA GLU A 21 -22.84 -6.05 -6.92
C GLU A 21 -22.68 -4.84 -7.84
N GLY A 22 -23.40 -3.74 -7.56
CA GLY A 22 -23.25 -2.49 -8.31
C GLY A 22 -21.88 -1.82 -8.12
N PHE A 23 -21.12 -2.19 -7.09
CA PHE A 23 -19.73 -1.74 -6.91
C PHE A 23 -18.71 -2.69 -7.53
N LEU A 24 -19.12 -3.89 -7.97
CA LEU A 24 -18.24 -4.85 -8.60
C LEU A 24 -18.24 -4.63 -10.11
N MET A 25 -17.05 -4.42 -10.66
CA MET A 25 -16.89 -4.39 -12.11
C MET A 25 -17.31 -5.76 -12.69
N PRO A 26 -18.20 -5.80 -13.68
CA PRO A 26 -18.71 -7.07 -14.24
C PRO A 26 -17.61 -7.94 -14.88
N ASP A 27 -17.67 -9.26 -14.69
CA ASP A 27 -16.75 -10.26 -15.27
C ASP A 27 -16.59 -10.18 -16.80
N ARG A 28 -17.55 -9.57 -17.51
CA ARG A 28 -17.41 -9.32 -18.97
C ARG A 28 -16.21 -8.42 -19.30
N PHE A 29 -15.70 -7.66 -18.34
CA PHE A 29 -14.52 -6.82 -18.46
C PHE A 29 -13.22 -7.52 -18.08
N ASP A 30 -13.29 -8.75 -17.56
CA ASP A 30 -12.08 -9.55 -17.37
C ASP A 30 -11.43 -9.83 -18.73
N GLU A 31 -10.14 -9.53 -18.84
CA GLU A 31 -9.35 -9.85 -20.03
C GLU A 31 -8.91 -11.32 -20.03
N GLU A 32 -8.54 -11.82 -21.20
CA GLU A 32 -7.82 -13.09 -21.29
C GLU A 32 -6.37 -12.88 -20.86
N LYS A 33 -5.81 -13.82 -20.08
CA LYS A 33 -4.42 -13.72 -19.65
C LYS A 33 -3.49 -13.73 -20.87
N CYS A 34 -2.51 -12.83 -20.89
CA CYS A 34 -1.52 -12.82 -21.95
C CYS A 34 -0.75 -14.16 -21.97
N PRO A 35 -0.60 -14.84 -23.12
CA PRO A 35 0.12 -16.11 -23.20
C PRO A 35 1.64 -15.94 -23.05
N ASP A 36 2.15 -14.73 -23.32
CA ASP A 36 3.60 -14.48 -23.46
C ASP A 36 4.22 -13.78 -22.24
N CYS A 37 3.42 -13.32 -21.28
CA CYS A 37 3.93 -12.68 -20.07
C CYS A 37 3.04 -12.94 -18.85
N LYS A 38 3.56 -12.60 -17.66
CA LYS A 38 2.84 -12.74 -16.38
C LYS A 38 2.32 -11.42 -15.82
N SER A 39 2.93 -10.32 -16.23
CA SER A 39 2.89 -9.04 -15.51
C SER A 39 2.85 -7.84 -16.45
N GLY A 40 2.74 -8.07 -17.77
CA GLY A 40 2.85 -7.02 -18.77
C GLY A 40 4.30 -6.67 -19.15
N TYR A 41 5.30 -7.14 -18.41
CA TYR A 41 6.70 -6.89 -18.75
C TYR A 41 7.19 -7.69 -19.95
N SER A 42 8.16 -7.12 -20.67
CA SER A 42 9.00 -7.87 -21.61
C SER A 42 9.81 -8.94 -20.86
N PRO A 43 10.34 -9.97 -21.55
CA PRO A 43 11.17 -10.97 -20.89
C PRO A 43 12.37 -10.39 -20.12
N GLN A 44 12.98 -9.33 -20.65
CA GLN A 44 14.10 -8.64 -19.99
C GLN A 44 13.64 -7.84 -18.77
N ALA A 45 12.56 -7.07 -18.87
CA ALA A 45 12.02 -6.34 -17.73
C ALA A 45 11.56 -7.29 -16.61
N GLN A 46 11.00 -8.45 -16.95
CA GLN A 46 10.66 -9.48 -15.97
C GLN A 46 11.91 -10.06 -15.30
N ASN A 47 12.99 -10.32 -16.05
CA ASN A 47 14.26 -10.77 -15.49
C ASN A 47 14.82 -9.74 -14.48
N LEU A 48 14.83 -8.47 -14.85
CA LEU A 48 15.28 -7.37 -14.01
C LEU A 48 14.40 -7.21 -12.75
N TYR A 49 13.09 -7.35 -12.89
CA TYR A 49 12.15 -7.38 -11.75
C TYR A 49 12.45 -8.54 -10.79
N ASP A 50 12.77 -9.71 -11.32
CA ASP A 50 13.09 -10.87 -10.50
C ASP A 50 14.46 -10.73 -9.81
N LEU A 51 15.44 -10.06 -10.42
CA LEU A 51 16.70 -9.67 -9.77
C LEU A 51 16.49 -8.59 -8.69
N TRP A 52 15.61 -7.63 -8.92
CA TRP A 52 15.25 -6.57 -7.98
C TRP A 52 14.79 -7.12 -6.62
N TYR A 53 13.88 -8.09 -6.65
CA TYR A 53 13.31 -8.72 -5.46
C TYR A 53 14.04 -10.00 -5.03
N GLY A 54 15.21 -10.32 -5.61
CA GLY A 54 16.00 -11.51 -5.26
C GLY A 54 15.31 -12.84 -5.53
N LYS A 55 14.38 -12.87 -6.50
CA LYS A 55 13.77 -14.11 -7.02
C LYS A 55 14.72 -14.86 -7.95
N LEU A 56 15.70 -14.15 -8.51
CA LEU A 56 16.83 -14.71 -9.23
C LEU A 56 18.14 -14.36 -8.50
N PRO A 57 19.19 -15.20 -8.61
CA PRO A 57 20.51 -14.88 -8.08
C PRO A 57 21.03 -13.57 -8.69
N PHE A 58 21.42 -12.64 -7.82
CA PHE A 58 21.98 -11.34 -8.19
C PHE A 58 23.42 -11.21 -7.70
N ASP A 59 24.27 -10.55 -8.48
CA ASP A 59 25.66 -10.23 -8.13
C ASP A 59 25.83 -8.71 -8.02
N PRO A 60 26.13 -8.16 -6.82
CA PRO A 60 26.39 -6.73 -6.64
C PRO A 60 27.45 -6.14 -7.57
N ALA A 61 28.42 -6.95 -8.02
CA ALA A 61 29.45 -6.48 -8.95
C ALA A 61 28.88 -6.08 -10.31
N SER A 62 27.71 -6.63 -10.71
CA SER A 62 27.05 -6.30 -11.97
C SER A 62 26.59 -4.84 -12.09
N THR A 63 26.45 -4.14 -10.96
CA THR A 63 26.12 -2.71 -10.89
C THR A 63 27.29 -1.86 -10.40
N GLY A 64 28.46 -2.45 -10.20
CA GLY A 64 29.62 -1.79 -9.58
C GLY A 64 29.48 -1.58 -8.07
N SER A 65 28.46 -2.15 -7.42
CA SER A 65 28.28 -2.06 -5.98
C SER A 65 29.24 -3.01 -5.24
N THR A 66 29.72 -2.58 -4.07
CA THR A 66 30.44 -3.48 -3.16
C THR A 66 29.45 -4.31 -2.35
N PRO A 67 29.66 -5.63 -2.18
CA PRO A 67 28.82 -6.44 -1.33
C PRO A 67 28.83 -5.97 0.13
N TRP A 68 27.66 -6.01 0.77
CA TRP A 68 27.51 -5.79 2.19
C TRP A 68 28.24 -6.86 3.01
N ARG A 69 28.76 -6.42 4.15
CA ARG A 69 29.39 -7.26 5.16
C ARG A 69 28.63 -7.17 6.48
N ASN A 70 28.85 -8.13 7.36
CA ASN A 70 28.27 -8.13 8.71
C ASN A 70 28.68 -6.90 9.55
N ASP A 71 29.83 -6.28 9.26
CA ASP A 71 30.32 -5.06 9.91
C ASP A 71 29.91 -3.77 9.19
N SER A 72 29.15 -3.86 8.10
CA SER A 72 28.65 -2.68 7.40
C SER A 72 27.69 -1.90 8.30
N PRO A 73 27.84 -0.56 8.46
CA PRO A 73 27.10 0.19 9.48
C PRO A 73 25.58 0.02 9.43
N ALA A 74 24.98 0.09 8.23
CA ALA A 74 23.54 -0.07 8.06
C ALA A 74 23.05 -1.49 8.40
N VAL A 75 23.80 -2.52 7.99
CA VAL A 75 23.50 -3.92 8.30
C VAL A 75 23.60 -4.18 9.80
N ARG A 76 24.67 -3.68 10.43
CA ARG A 76 24.88 -3.85 11.87
C ARG A 76 23.79 -3.18 12.69
N ALA A 77 23.43 -1.94 12.37
CA ALA A 77 22.35 -1.23 13.05
C ALA A 77 21.00 -1.96 12.92
N PHE A 78 20.70 -2.53 11.75
CA PHE A 78 19.49 -3.33 11.56
C PHE A 78 19.52 -4.61 12.41
N ALA A 79 20.66 -5.31 12.44
CA ALA A 79 20.83 -6.52 13.24
C ALA A 79 20.66 -6.23 14.74
N GLU A 80 21.25 -5.15 15.25
CA GLU A 80 21.09 -4.71 16.64
C GLU A 80 19.62 -4.43 16.97
N ARG A 81 18.87 -3.78 16.07
CA ARG A 81 17.44 -3.56 16.22
C ARG A 81 16.65 -4.87 16.26
N ASN A 82 16.91 -5.81 15.35
CA ASN A 82 16.21 -7.10 15.32
C ASN A 82 16.46 -7.89 16.61
N VAL A 83 17.72 -7.99 17.03
CA VAL A 83 18.12 -8.69 18.26
C VAL A 83 17.50 -8.02 19.50
N GLY A 84 17.51 -6.68 19.57
CA GLY A 84 16.92 -5.93 20.67
C GLY A 84 15.40 -6.08 20.76
N ASN A 85 14.70 -6.16 19.62
CA ASN A 85 13.24 -6.27 19.56
C ASN A 85 12.73 -7.69 19.82
N ALA A 86 13.53 -8.73 19.51
CA ALA A 86 13.11 -10.13 19.64
C ALA A 86 14.26 -11.03 20.16
N PRO A 87 14.77 -10.78 21.38
CA PRO A 87 15.91 -11.52 21.93
C PRO A 87 15.63 -13.02 22.12
N ASP A 88 14.37 -13.42 22.36
CA ASP A 88 14.00 -14.84 22.50
C ASP A 88 14.15 -15.62 21.18
N TYR A 89 14.02 -14.94 20.05
CA TYR A 89 14.18 -15.54 18.72
C TYR A 89 15.64 -15.48 18.26
N TYR A 90 16.26 -14.31 18.34
CA TYR A 90 17.61 -14.09 17.80
C TYR A 90 18.73 -14.44 18.79
N GLY A 91 18.44 -14.62 20.08
CA GLY A 91 19.44 -14.68 21.16
C GLY A 91 19.88 -13.28 21.61
N THR A 92 20.90 -13.21 22.46
CA THR A 92 21.41 -11.95 23.04
C THR A 92 22.92 -11.80 22.87
N GLY A 93 23.40 -10.56 22.97
CA GLY A 93 24.82 -10.22 22.95
C GLY A 93 25.46 -10.21 21.55
N GLU A 94 26.76 -9.93 21.52
CA GLU A 94 27.51 -9.67 20.28
C GLU A 94 27.47 -10.83 19.28
N ALA A 95 27.52 -12.07 19.75
CA ALA A 95 27.47 -13.24 18.87
C ALA A 95 26.12 -13.36 18.13
N ALA A 96 25.01 -12.98 18.77
CA ALA A 96 23.69 -12.95 18.14
C ALA A 96 23.62 -11.85 17.07
N ILE A 97 24.16 -10.66 17.38
CA ILE A 97 24.21 -9.52 16.47
C ILE A 97 25.04 -9.86 15.22
N VAL A 98 26.24 -10.39 15.39
CA VAL A 98 27.12 -10.77 14.27
C VAL A 98 26.47 -11.83 13.37
N ARG A 99 25.81 -12.83 13.96
CA ARG A 99 25.10 -13.87 13.20
C ARG A 99 23.95 -13.28 12.39
N GLU A 100 23.13 -12.43 13.00
CA GLU A 100 22.01 -11.79 12.30
C GLU A 100 22.51 -10.82 11.22
N ALA A 101 23.56 -10.05 11.50
CA ALA A 101 24.18 -9.16 10.52
C ALA A 101 24.73 -9.94 9.31
N GLN A 102 25.34 -11.12 9.52
CA GLN A 102 25.78 -11.96 8.40
C GLN A 102 24.60 -12.48 7.57
N ARG A 103 23.50 -12.90 8.22
CA ARG A 103 22.28 -13.35 7.52
C ARG A 103 21.67 -12.22 6.69
N LEU A 104 21.59 -11.02 7.25
CA LEU A 104 21.09 -9.82 6.57
C LEU A 104 21.98 -9.40 5.41
N ALA A 105 23.31 -9.38 5.59
CA ALA A 105 24.25 -9.10 4.51
C ALA A 105 24.05 -10.06 3.33
N ASN A 106 23.92 -11.36 3.60
CA ASN A 106 23.65 -12.36 2.55
C ASN A 106 22.30 -12.12 1.85
N LEU A 107 21.26 -11.76 2.60
CA LEU A 107 19.94 -11.46 2.06
C LEU A 107 19.96 -10.23 1.15
N PHE A 108 20.61 -9.14 1.58
CA PHE A 108 20.66 -7.89 0.83
C PHE A 108 21.57 -8.01 -0.41
N ASN A 109 22.68 -8.75 -0.29
CA ASN A 109 23.56 -9.04 -1.43
C ASN A 109 22.88 -9.82 -2.55
N GLY A 110 21.78 -10.53 -2.26
CA GLY A 110 21.01 -11.26 -3.26
C GLY A 110 19.94 -10.44 -3.99
N GLN A 111 19.87 -9.12 -3.79
CA GLN A 111 18.80 -8.27 -4.33
C GLN A 111 19.36 -7.01 -4.97
N TRP A 112 18.98 -6.72 -6.22
CA TRP A 112 19.42 -5.51 -6.91
C TRP A 112 18.93 -4.23 -6.23
N SER A 113 17.78 -4.28 -5.53
CA SER A 113 17.23 -3.14 -4.78
C SER A 113 18.14 -2.56 -3.69
N HIS A 114 19.21 -3.27 -3.29
CA HIS A 114 20.20 -2.81 -2.32
C HIS A 114 21.57 -2.49 -2.94
N HIS A 115 21.65 -2.56 -4.27
CA HIS A 115 22.88 -2.49 -5.06
C HIS A 115 22.64 -1.72 -6.36
N LEU A 116 22.01 -0.54 -6.26
CA LEU A 116 21.82 0.36 -7.38
C LEU A 116 23.16 0.89 -7.90
N SER A 117 23.25 1.06 -9.21
CA SER A 117 24.31 1.84 -9.86
C SER A 117 23.99 3.35 -9.78
N GLN A 118 24.95 4.21 -10.13
CA GLN A 118 24.68 5.66 -10.16
C GLN A 118 23.61 6.02 -11.21
N ASP A 119 23.61 5.36 -12.37
CA ASP A 119 22.59 5.57 -13.40
C ASP A 119 21.17 5.24 -12.90
N ASP A 120 21.05 4.23 -12.03
CA ASP A 120 19.76 3.87 -11.42
C ASP A 120 19.30 4.93 -10.43
N VAL A 121 20.22 5.48 -9.63
CA VAL A 121 19.94 6.59 -8.72
C VAL A 121 19.57 7.86 -9.48
N ASP A 122 20.29 8.17 -10.55
CA ASP A 122 20.01 9.35 -11.38
C ASP A 122 18.63 9.24 -12.04
N ALA A 123 18.24 8.05 -12.51
CA ALA A 123 16.89 7.78 -13.01
C ALA A 123 15.82 8.00 -11.93
N LEU A 124 16.06 7.56 -10.69
CA LEU A 124 15.15 7.82 -9.57
C LEU A 124 15.04 9.32 -9.25
N VAL A 125 16.14 10.06 -9.24
CA VAL A 125 16.12 11.51 -9.02
C VAL A 125 15.36 12.23 -10.13
N ALA A 126 15.61 11.87 -11.39
CA ALA A 126 14.90 12.41 -12.55
C ALA A 126 13.39 12.13 -12.50
N ALA A 127 12.99 10.97 -11.98
CA ALA A 127 11.59 10.60 -11.75
C ALA A 127 10.96 11.25 -10.49
N GLY A 128 11.64 12.20 -9.84
CA GLY A 128 11.14 12.87 -8.65
C GLY A 128 11.04 11.96 -7.43
N ARG A 129 11.93 10.97 -7.31
CA ARG A 129 12.00 10.05 -6.17
C ARG A 129 13.08 10.49 -5.18
N LEU A 130 13.32 9.66 -4.16
CA LEU A 130 14.38 9.87 -3.15
C LEU A 130 14.24 11.19 -2.37
N HIS A 131 13.02 11.55 -1.96
CA HIS A 131 12.72 12.79 -1.24
C HIS A 131 13.50 12.94 0.08
N ASP A 132 13.84 11.84 0.75
CA ASP A 132 14.70 11.86 1.94
C ASP A 132 16.06 12.52 1.68
N PHE A 133 16.55 12.44 0.44
CA PHE A 133 17.78 13.08 0.00
C PHE A 133 17.54 14.43 -0.67
N THR A 134 16.55 14.51 -1.56
CA THR A 134 16.35 15.66 -2.47
C THR A 134 15.51 16.78 -1.85
N HIS A 135 14.79 16.52 -0.76
CA HIS A 135 13.85 17.43 -0.12
C HIS A 135 14.05 17.54 1.39
N THR A 136 13.47 18.58 1.98
CA THR A 136 13.27 18.76 3.42
C THR A 136 11.79 18.78 3.71
N TRP A 137 11.35 18.14 4.81
CA TRP A 137 9.94 18.15 5.21
C TRP A 137 9.72 19.05 6.42
N SER A 138 8.70 19.91 6.37
CA SER A 138 8.16 20.64 7.52
C SER A 138 6.65 20.38 7.63
N ARG A 139 6.07 20.61 8.81
CA ARG A 139 4.63 20.47 9.00
C ARG A 139 3.83 21.57 8.29
N GLU A 140 4.42 22.76 8.16
CA GLU A 140 3.78 23.94 7.57
C GLU A 140 3.82 23.89 6.04
N ASP A 141 4.95 23.47 5.46
CA ASP A 141 5.21 23.57 4.03
C ASP A 141 5.24 22.20 3.33
N GLY A 142 5.21 21.10 4.09
CA GLY A 142 5.38 19.76 3.55
C GLY A 142 6.78 19.55 2.96
N TRP A 143 6.86 18.74 1.91
CA TRP A 143 8.13 18.46 1.21
C TRP A 143 8.55 19.63 0.32
N GLN A 144 9.70 20.22 0.64
CA GLN A 144 10.31 21.33 -0.10
C GLN A 144 11.64 20.89 -0.69
N LYS A 145 11.88 21.19 -1.97
CA LYS A 145 13.12 20.81 -2.66
C LYS A 145 14.30 21.54 -2.04
N LYS A 146 15.43 20.83 -1.86
CA LYS A 146 16.67 21.45 -1.36
C LYS A 146 17.26 22.38 -2.42
N GLU A 147 17.75 23.53 -1.96
CA GLU A 147 18.49 24.49 -2.76
C GLU A 147 19.90 24.70 -2.16
N PRO A 148 20.98 24.37 -2.89
CA PRO A 148 20.99 23.84 -4.26
C PRO A 148 20.47 22.38 -4.35
N PRO A 149 20.01 21.92 -5.54
CA PRO A 149 19.58 20.54 -5.73
C PRO A 149 20.66 19.52 -5.36
N VAL A 150 20.25 18.45 -4.70
CA VAL A 150 21.13 17.36 -4.26
C VAL A 150 20.84 16.10 -5.09
N THR A 151 21.88 15.52 -5.69
CA THR A 151 21.84 14.15 -6.23
C THR A 151 22.62 13.24 -5.30
N PRO A 152 21.99 12.28 -4.61
CA PRO A 152 22.70 11.35 -3.74
C PRO A 152 23.56 10.39 -4.57
N THR A 153 24.59 9.83 -3.94
CA THR A 153 25.40 8.78 -4.55
C THR A 153 24.71 7.42 -4.44
N ALA A 154 25.04 6.49 -5.33
CA ALA A 154 24.64 5.09 -5.24
C ALA A 154 24.93 4.48 -3.85
N GLU A 155 26.10 4.75 -3.27
CA GLU A 155 26.46 4.28 -1.92
C GLU A 155 25.50 4.80 -0.84
N GLN A 156 25.13 6.09 -0.90
CA GLN A 156 24.19 6.70 0.04
C GLN A 156 22.80 6.07 -0.07
N VAL A 157 22.29 5.88 -1.29
CA VAL A 157 20.97 5.29 -1.52
C VAL A 157 20.96 3.80 -1.14
N ASN A 158 22.00 3.05 -1.49
CA ASN A 158 22.12 1.64 -1.13
C ASN A 158 22.17 1.47 0.40
N GLY A 159 22.91 2.31 1.14
CA GLY A 159 22.90 2.31 2.60
C GLY A 159 21.53 2.68 3.19
N TRP A 160 20.86 3.69 2.63
CA TRP A 160 19.50 4.08 3.02
C TRP A 160 18.48 2.98 2.77
N SER A 161 18.62 2.20 1.71
CA SER A 161 17.66 1.14 1.36
C SER A 161 17.53 0.05 2.43
N ILE A 162 18.56 -0.11 3.29
CA ILE A 162 18.56 -1.06 4.42
C ILE A 162 17.90 -0.43 5.65
N GLY A 163 18.30 0.80 6.02
CA GLY A 163 17.91 1.42 7.28
C GLY A 163 16.62 2.26 7.23
N GLY A 164 16.23 2.72 6.04
CA GLY A 164 15.08 3.58 5.80
C GLY A 164 13.81 2.80 5.44
N PHE A 165 12.87 3.47 4.76
CA PHE A 165 11.65 2.85 4.25
C PHE A 165 11.88 1.89 3.06
N GLY A 166 13.12 1.85 2.52
CA GLY A 166 13.48 1.02 1.38
C GLY A 166 12.85 1.50 0.08
N HIS A 167 12.96 0.68 -0.97
CA HIS A 167 12.35 0.99 -2.25
C HIS A 167 10.94 0.38 -2.38
N ASP A 168 10.01 1.15 -2.96
CA ASP A 168 8.67 0.68 -3.32
C ASP A 168 8.62 0.16 -4.77
N GLY A 169 7.44 -0.32 -5.19
CA GLY A 169 7.23 -0.82 -6.55
C GLY A 169 7.39 0.23 -7.64
N ILE A 170 7.17 1.52 -7.32
CA ILE A 170 7.39 2.63 -8.25
C ILE A 170 8.89 2.79 -8.53
N ASN A 171 9.72 2.78 -7.48
CA ASN A 171 11.17 2.82 -7.64
C ASN A 171 11.68 1.65 -8.50
N ALA A 172 11.14 0.44 -8.27
CA ALA A 172 11.48 -0.74 -9.08
C ALA A 172 11.13 -0.50 -10.57
N SER A 173 9.91 -0.06 -10.86
CA SER A 173 9.46 0.21 -12.23
C SER A 173 10.31 1.26 -12.93
N VAL A 174 10.64 2.38 -12.26
CA VAL A 174 11.50 3.44 -12.80
C VAL A 174 12.88 2.89 -13.17
N VAL A 175 13.51 2.16 -12.26
CA VAL A 175 14.87 1.65 -12.48
C VAL A 175 14.90 0.56 -13.55
N ILE A 176 13.92 -0.35 -13.57
CA ILE A 176 13.79 -1.39 -14.61
C ILE A 176 13.62 -0.75 -15.98
N ARG A 177 12.70 0.22 -16.12
CA ARG A 177 12.49 0.92 -17.38
C ARG A 177 13.76 1.63 -17.85
N ALA A 178 14.40 2.39 -16.96
CA ALA A 178 15.64 3.09 -17.29
C ALA A 178 16.75 2.11 -17.72
N ARG A 179 16.83 0.93 -17.10
CA ARG A 179 17.78 -0.11 -17.46
C ARG A 179 17.48 -0.70 -18.84
N CYS A 180 16.22 -1.05 -19.10
CA CYS A 180 15.75 -1.51 -20.41
C CYS A 180 16.05 -0.49 -21.51
N GLU A 181 15.80 0.80 -21.27
CA GLU A 181 16.10 1.88 -22.20
C GLU A 181 17.60 1.97 -22.53
N ARG A 182 18.47 1.91 -21.51
CA ARG A 182 19.94 1.89 -21.70
C ARG A 182 20.41 0.67 -22.50
N GLU A 183 19.71 -0.46 -22.37
CA GLU A 183 19.97 -1.69 -23.11
C GLU A 183 19.34 -1.70 -24.51
N GLY A 184 18.52 -0.69 -24.86
CA GLY A 184 17.82 -0.60 -26.14
C GLY A 184 16.69 -1.63 -26.28
N ILE A 185 16.09 -2.05 -25.17
CA ILE A 185 15.03 -3.07 -25.11
C ILE A 185 13.75 -2.43 -24.55
N ASP A 186 12.60 -2.80 -25.10
CA ASP A 186 11.30 -2.37 -24.58
C ASP A 186 11.01 -3.01 -23.21
N ASP A 187 10.49 -2.25 -22.24
CA ASP A 187 10.14 -2.77 -20.91
C ASP A 187 8.81 -3.52 -20.88
N THR A 188 8.00 -3.41 -21.94
CA THR A 188 6.66 -3.99 -22.03
C THR A 188 6.60 -5.19 -22.95
N CYS A 189 5.66 -6.10 -22.65
CA CYS A 189 5.40 -7.29 -23.46
C CYS A 189 4.86 -6.85 -24.83
N PRO A 190 5.43 -7.32 -25.96
CA PRO A 190 4.97 -6.90 -27.29
C PRO A 190 3.55 -7.35 -27.62
N THR A 191 3.06 -8.41 -26.96
CA THR A 191 1.74 -9.01 -27.22
C THR A 191 0.62 -8.24 -26.50
N CYS A 192 0.80 -7.94 -25.22
CA CYS A 192 -0.21 -7.23 -24.42
C CYS A 192 0.13 -5.78 -24.12
N GLN A 193 1.27 -5.27 -24.59
CA GLN A 193 1.70 -3.87 -24.44
C GLN A 193 1.66 -3.35 -22.99
N GLY A 194 2.08 -4.19 -22.03
CA GLY A 194 2.10 -3.81 -20.61
C GLY A 194 0.85 -4.15 -19.82
N HIS A 195 -0.23 -4.61 -20.46
CA HIS A 195 -1.52 -4.81 -19.79
C HIS A 195 -1.64 -6.14 -19.03
N SER A 196 -0.75 -7.10 -19.26
CA SER A 196 -0.80 -8.48 -18.72
C SER A 196 -2.02 -9.32 -19.14
N GLY A 197 -2.94 -8.73 -19.91
CA GLY A 197 -4.10 -9.37 -20.52
C GLY A 197 -4.33 -8.92 -21.96
N ILE A 198 -5.26 -9.58 -22.63
CA ILE A 198 -5.70 -9.32 -24.00
C ILE A 198 -7.20 -9.09 -23.98
N GLU A 199 -7.65 -8.05 -24.67
CA GLU A 199 -9.07 -7.76 -24.81
C GLU A 199 -9.79 -8.93 -25.51
N LYS A 200 -10.92 -9.37 -24.95
CA LYS A 200 -11.82 -10.36 -25.57
C LYS A 200 -12.56 -9.81 -26.78
N HIS A 201 -12.71 -8.49 -26.85
CA HIS A 201 -13.35 -7.76 -27.93
C HIS A 201 -12.77 -6.34 -28.00
N GLU A 202 -12.76 -5.76 -29.20
CA GLU A 202 -12.26 -4.41 -29.43
C GLU A 202 -12.99 -3.39 -28.53
N GLY A 203 -12.23 -2.62 -27.75
CA GLY A 203 -12.76 -1.57 -26.89
C GLY A 203 -13.18 -2.02 -25.50
N GLN A 204 -12.95 -3.28 -25.12
CA GLN A 204 -13.27 -3.82 -23.80
C GLN A 204 -12.70 -2.94 -22.67
N ARG A 205 -11.45 -2.48 -22.77
CA ARG A 205 -10.81 -1.63 -21.76
C ARG A 205 -11.46 -0.25 -21.67
N ALA A 206 -11.80 0.34 -22.81
CA ALA A 206 -12.46 1.64 -22.84
C ALA A 206 -13.87 1.55 -22.23
N GLU A 207 -14.60 0.45 -22.47
CA GLU A 207 -15.87 0.19 -21.80
C GLU A 207 -15.70 -0.05 -20.30
N ALA A 208 -14.64 -0.76 -19.88
CA ALA A 208 -14.34 -1.00 -18.47
C ALA A 208 -13.95 0.29 -17.74
N GLU A 209 -13.15 1.15 -18.37
CA GLU A 209 -12.77 2.47 -17.84
C GLU A 209 -13.97 3.43 -17.75
N ALA A 210 -14.92 3.32 -18.67
CA ALA A 210 -16.16 4.10 -18.65
C ALA A 210 -17.27 3.48 -17.77
N TRP A 211 -17.05 2.31 -17.19
CA TRP A 211 -18.02 1.69 -16.30
C TRP A 211 -18.07 2.45 -14.98
N GLU A 212 -19.28 2.86 -14.61
CA GLU A 212 -19.54 3.55 -13.36
C GLU A 212 -20.25 2.60 -12.39
N PRO A 213 -19.83 2.56 -11.11
CA PRO A 213 -20.53 1.80 -10.10
C PRO A 213 -21.94 2.34 -9.88
N THR A 214 -22.86 1.45 -9.52
CA THR A 214 -24.23 1.81 -9.15
C THR A 214 -24.44 1.68 -7.66
N ASP A 215 -24.95 2.74 -7.03
CA ASP A 215 -25.35 2.69 -5.63
C ASP A 215 -26.52 1.73 -5.40
N PRO A 216 -26.65 1.15 -4.19
CA PRO A 216 -27.86 0.43 -3.81
C PRO A 216 -29.08 1.36 -3.91
N PRO A 217 -30.29 0.81 -4.12
CA PRO A 217 -31.50 1.61 -4.24
C PRO A 217 -31.69 2.50 -3.01
N THR A 218 -32.13 3.73 -3.22
CA THR A 218 -32.46 4.65 -2.13
C THR A 218 -33.84 4.32 -1.56
N GLY A 219 -33.99 4.39 -0.24
CA GLY A 219 -35.28 4.23 0.43
C GLY A 219 -35.27 4.79 1.86
N ASP A 220 -36.33 4.53 2.61
CA ASP A 220 -36.53 5.17 3.92
C ASP A 220 -35.76 4.52 5.07
N GLY A 221 -35.29 3.29 4.92
CA GLY A 221 -34.58 2.53 5.95
C GLY A 221 -33.17 3.04 6.19
N TRP A 222 -32.65 2.78 7.40
CA TRP A 222 -31.32 3.15 7.86
C TRP A 222 -30.44 1.91 7.93
N GLN A 223 -29.26 1.97 7.32
CA GLN A 223 -28.34 0.84 7.32
C GLN A 223 -26.90 1.33 7.45
N LEU A 224 -26.12 0.62 8.27
CA LEU A 224 -24.69 0.83 8.39
C LEU A 224 -23.97 0.05 7.29
N TRP A 225 -23.06 0.74 6.61
CA TRP A 225 -22.22 0.20 5.55
C TRP A 225 -20.75 0.41 5.87
N GLU A 226 -19.92 -0.42 5.28
CA GLU A 226 -18.50 -0.17 5.17
C GLU A 226 -18.11 0.33 3.78
N THR A 227 -17.01 1.05 3.71
CA THR A 227 -16.38 1.51 2.46
C THR A 227 -14.98 0.95 2.29
N VAL A 228 -14.57 0.06 3.20
CA VAL A 228 -13.41 -0.82 3.05
C VAL A 228 -13.86 -2.06 2.30
N SER A 229 -13.03 -2.59 1.39
CA SER A 229 -13.36 -3.78 0.58
C SER A 229 -14.62 -3.59 -0.27
N GLU A 230 -14.62 -2.57 -1.13
CA GLU A 230 -15.59 -2.36 -2.23
C GLU A 230 -17.04 -2.06 -1.82
N GLY A 231 -17.42 -2.17 -0.54
CA GLY A 231 -18.64 -1.62 0.04
C GLY A 231 -19.75 -2.62 0.30
N SER A 232 -20.04 -2.89 1.58
CA SER A 232 -21.02 -3.89 2.01
C SER A 232 -21.93 -3.39 3.15
N PRO A 233 -23.18 -3.89 3.27
CA PRO A 233 -23.99 -3.62 4.45
C PRO A 233 -23.50 -4.47 5.62
N ILE A 234 -23.36 -3.85 6.79
CA ILE A 234 -22.91 -4.55 8.01
C ILE A 234 -24.00 -4.66 9.06
N SER A 235 -25.11 -3.93 8.89
CA SER A 235 -26.30 -4.02 9.73
C SER A 235 -27.51 -4.48 8.92
N PRO A 236 -28.53 -5.06 9.58
CA PRO A 236 -29.88 -5.09 9.04
C PRO A 236 -30.38 -3.67 8.71
N VAL A 237 -31.47 -3.59 7.95
CA VAL A 237 -32.17 -2.33 7.69
C VAL A 237 -33.10 -2.01 8.86
N TYR A 238 -33.04 -0.77 9.33
CA TYR A 238 -33.87 -0.27 10.42
C TYR A 238 -34.83 0.81 9.94
N ALA A 239 -36.03 0.89 10.54
CA ALA A 239 -37.01 1.90 10.17
C ALA A 239 -36.62 3.30 10.63
N THR A 240 -35.86 3.40 11.73
CA THR A 240 -35.45 4.67 12.32
C THR A 240 -33.94 4.71 12.59
N ALA A 241 -33.39 5.92 12.66
CA ALA A 241 -32.01 6.15 13.08
C ALA A 241 -31.77 5.65 14.52
N ASP A 242 -32.78 5.79 15.40
CA ASP A 242 -32.68 5.36 16.79
C ASP A 242 -32.57 3.84 16.94
N ASP A 243 -33.30 3.08 16.11
CA ASP A 243 -33.19 1.61 16.09
C ASP A 243 -31.80 1.16 15.62
N LEU A 244 -31.25 1.84 14.60
CA LEU A 244 -29.87 1.60 14.17
C LEU A 244 -28.87 1.98 15.28
N ALA A 245 -29.07 3.10 15.97
CA ALA A 245 -28.23 3.52 17.09
C ALA A 245 -28.26 2.49 18.23
N ALA A 246 -29.44 1.98 18.58
CA ALA A 246 -29.61 0.94 19.59
C ALA A 246 -28.84 -0.34 19.20
N TRP A 247 -28.90 -0.76 17.93
CA TRP A 247 -28.09 -1.87 17.43
C TRP A 247 -26.58 -1.54 17.42
N MET A 248 -26.21 -0.29 17.16
CA MET A 248 -24.82 0.18 17.25
C MET A 248 -24.24 0.13 18.67
N SER A 249 -25.11 0.18 19.67
CA SER A 249 -24.73 0.23 21.07
C SER A 249 -24.90 -1.07 21.84
N ASP A 250 -25.26 -2.16 21.16
CA ASP A 250 -25.39 -3.47 21.79
C ASP A 250 -24.00 -4.10 22.07
N PRO A 251 -23.60 -4.28 23.35
CA PRO A 251 -22.31 -4.88 23.69
C PRO A 251 -22.16 -6.33 23.21
N ALA A 252 -23.26 -7.02 22.89
CA ALA A 252 -23.21 -8.37 22.32
C ALA A 252 -22.50 -8.42 20.96
N ARG A 253 -22.25 -7.26 20.33
CA ARG A 253 -21.52 -7.13 19.06
C ARG A 253 -20.00 -7.21 19.20
N GLY A 254 -19.46 -7.39 20.40
CA GLY A 254 -18.02 -7.47 20.64
C GLY A 254 -17.34 -6.12 20.40
N ASP A 255 -16.08 -6.11 19.96
CA ASP A 255 -15.21 -4.91 19.95
C ASP A 255 -15.63 -3.78 18.98
N HIS A 256 -16.85 -3.81 18.43
CA HIS A 256 -17.37 -2.85 17.45
C HIS A 256 -18.62 -2.09 17.92
N TRP A 257 -19.08 -2.32 19.16
CA TRP A 257 -20.15 -1.50 19.74
C TRP A 257 -19.61 -0.14 20.20
N VAL A 258 -20.45 0.89 20.20
CA VAL A 258 -20.14 2.22 20.72
C VAL A 258 -21.29 2.74 21.60
N PRO A 259 -21.06 3.64 22.57
CA PRO A 259 -22.15 4.23 23.36
C PRO A 259 -23.25 4.86 22.50
N GLN A 260 -24.47 4.92 23.03
CA GLN A 260 -25.65 5.35 22.25
C GLN A 260 -25.52 6.79 21.75
N GLU A 261 -24.97 7.71 22.56
CA GLU A 261 -24.69 9.07 22.12
C GLU A 261 -23.66 9.13 20.98
N VAL A 262 -22.65 8.25 20.99
CA VAL A 262 -21.61 8.16 19.96
C VAL A 262 -22.21 7.63 18.66
N ALA A 263 -23.04 6.58 18.74
CA ALA A 263 -23.75 6.03 17.61
C ALA A 263 -24.68 7.08 16.96
N ALA A 264 -25.48 7.79 17.77
CA ALA A 264 -26.40 8.81 17.27
C ALA A 264 -25.69 9.95 16.55
N LYS A 265 -24.57 10.46 17.11
CA LYS A 265 -23.75 11.49 16.48
C LYS A 265 -23.17 11.02 15.15
N PHE A 266 -22.59 9.83 15.11
CA PHE A 266 -22.08 9.26 13.85
C PHE A 266 -23.20 9.04 12.82
N ILE A 267 -24.38 8.59 13.23
CA ILE A 267 -25.51 8.40 12.31
C ILE A 267 -25.96 9.73 11.71
N ALA A 268 -25.91 10.82 12.49
CA ALA A 268 -26.21 12.17 12.01
C ALA A 268 -25.16 12.70 11.04
N ASP A 269 -23.87 12.43 11.28
CA ASP A 269 -22.76 12.82 10.38
C ASP A 269 -22.76 12.02 9.07
N GLY A 270 -23.12 10.73 9.16
CA GLY A 270 -23.32 9.85 8.01
C GLY A 270 -22.05 9.18 7.49
N TRP A 271 -20.86 9.58 7.94
CA TRP A 271 -19.60 8.93 7.57
C TRP A 271 -18.55 8.98 8.68
N ALA A 272 -17.66 8.00 8.73
CA ALA A 272 -16.51 8.01 9.63
C ALA A 272 -15.33 7.25 9.01
N PRO A 273 -14.08 7.71 9.20
CA PRO A 273 -12.90 6.97 8.71
C PRO A 273 -12.72 5.63 9.45
N THR A 274 -11.88 4.74 8.92
CA THR A 274 -11.60 3.46 9.61
C THR A 274 -10.97 3.66 10.99
N GLY A 275 -10.06 4.63 11.11
CA GLY A 275 -9.43 4.98 12.38
C GLY A 275 -8.74 6.32 12.29
N VAL A 276 -8.55 6.95 13.45
CA VAL A 276 -7.90 8.26 13.59
C VAL A 276 -6.79 8.16 14.60
N LEU A 277 -5.59 8.59 14.19
CA LEU A 277 -4.46 8.82 15.08
C LEU A 277 -4.25 10.32 15.19
N SER A 278 -4.46 10.88 16.38
CA SER A 278 -4.25 12.30 16.65
C SER A 278 -3.69 12.54 18.04
N ALA A 279 -3.11 13.72 18.26
CA ALA A 279 -2.67 14.14 19.59
C ALA A 279 -3.83 14.23 20.59
N LYS A 280 -5.06 14.48 20.12
CA LYS A 280 -6.27 14.52 20.97
C LYS A 280 -6.71 13.11 21.41
N THR A 281 -6.54 12.12 20.54
CA THR A 281 -7.01 10.75 20.78
C THR A 281 -6.04 9.90 21.62
N HIS A 282 -4.86 10.43 21.95
CA HIS A 282 -3.82 9.75 22.76
C HIS A 282 -3.52 8.30 22.32
N GLY A 283 -3.63 8.04 21.02
CA GLY A 283 -3.60 6.70 20.45
C GLY A 283 -4.50 6.59 19.21
N LEU A 284 -4.51 5.39 18.62
CA LEU A 284 -5.40 5.04 17.53
C LEU A 284 -6.79 4.73 18.11
N VAL A 285 -7.81 5.43 17.63
CA VAL A 285 -9.22 5.15 17.92
C VAL A 285 -9.96 4.84 16.63
N SER A 286 -11.13 4.20 16.70
CA SER A 286 -11.98 4.04 15.51
C SER A 286 -12.52 5.39 15.05
N GLY A 287 -12.82 5.54 13.76
CA GLY A 287 -13.39 6.80 13.29
C GLY A 287 -14.80 7.06 13.81
N VAL A 288 -15.59 6.02 14.10
CA VAL A 288 -16.94 6.17 14.69
C VAL A 288 -16.83 6.77 16.09
N GLU A 289 -15.91 6.28 16.92
CA GLU A 289 -15.61 6.87 18.23
C GLU A 289 -15.08 8.29 18.10
N TRP A 290 -14.21 8.54 17.12
CA TRP A 290 -13.67 9.88 16.89
C TRP A 290 -14.78 10.88 16.51
N VAL A 291 -15.68 10.54 15.58
CA VAL A 291 -16.80 11.39 15.18
C VAL A 291 -17.73 11.66 16.36
N GLY A 292 -18.13 10.61 17.10
CA GLY A 292 -19.05 10.79 18.23
C GLY A 292 -18.44 11.50 19.44
N THR A 293 -17.13 11.71 19.48
CA THR A 293 -16.43 12.46 20.54
C THR A 293 -16.01 13.86 20.15
N GLN A 294 -16.27 14.30 18.91
CA GLN A 294 -16.08 15.71 18.55
C GLN A 294 -17.17 16.57 19.22
N ASP A 295 -16.75 17.77 19.65
CA ASP A 295 -17.67 18.82 20.10
C ASP A 295 -18.43 19.36 18.87
N ASP A 296 -19.71 19.71 19.06
CA ASP A 296 -20.50 20.32 18.00
C ASP A 296 -20.00 21.78 17.83
N ASP A 297 -19.34 22.07 16.69
CA ASP A 297 -18.91 23.43 16.32
C ASP A 297 -20.09 24.36 15.96
#